data_AF-A0A0P7XHR9-F1
#
_entry.id   AF-A0A0P7XHR9-F1
#
_cell.length_a   1.000
_cell.length_b   1.000
_cell.length_c   1.000
_cell.angle_alpha   90.00
_cell.angle_beta   90.00
_cell.angle_gamma   90.00
#
_symmetry.space_group_name_H-M   'P 1'
#
loop_
_entity.id
_entity.type
_entity.pdbx_description
1 polymer ?
#
loop_
_entity_poly.entity_id
_entity_poly.type
_entity_poly.pdbx_seq_one_letter_code
_entity_poly.pdbx_strand_id
1 'polypeptide(L)'
;MKDTFTLSEEATATPLHSTKEGKVYLKAPMILNGVCVIWRGWIDLQRLDGMGCLEYDEERAQHEDALAQQAFEEVRRRTREFEERERAHREDLEARRQQDPSPGSNMGNADDHKMR
;
A
#
# COMPACT_ATOMS: atom_id res chain seq x y z
N MET A 1 18.73 -11.21 6.43
CA MET A 1 17.31 -11.29 6.06
C MET A 1 16.52 -10.73 7.23
N LYS A 2 15.70 -9.71 6.98
CA LYS A 2 14.89 -9.06 8.01
C LYS A 2 13.51 -9.69 7.94
N ASP A 3 13.31 -10.72 8.76
CA ASP A 3 12.00 -11.33 8.95
C ASP A 3 11.10 -10.25 9.54
N THR A 4 10.33 -9.61 8.67
CA THR A 4 9.45 -8.52 9.03
C THR A 4 8.22 -9.19 9.63
N PHE A 5 8.25 -9.37 10.95
CA PHE A 5 7.13 -9.90 11.72
C PHE A 5 6.04 -8.82 11.78
N THR A 6 5.05 -8.90 10.89
CA THR A 6 3.82 -8.12 11.05
C THR A 6 2.89 -8.90 11.97
N LEU A 7 2.86 -8.50 13.25
CA LEU A 7 1.68 -8.75 14.06
C LEU A 7 0.54 -7.98 13.39
N SER A 8 -0.43 -8.71 12.84
CA SER A 8 -1.71 -8.11 12.48
C SER A 8 -2.26 -7.36 13.69
N GLU A 9 -2.98 -6.26 13.48
CA GLU A 9 -3.51 -5.41 14.56
C GLU A 9 -4.38 -6.18 15.58
N GLU A 10 -4.89 -7.36 15.23
CA GLU A 10 -5.60 -8.29 16.13
C GLU A 10 -4.77 -9.47 16.66
N ALA A 11 -3.44 -9.44 16.57
CA ALA A 11 -2.56 -10.48 17.10
C ALA A 11 -2.39 -10.37 18.63
N THR A 12 -3.49 -10.22 19.37
CA THR A 12 -3.48 -10.50 20.80
C THR A 12 -3.35 -12.01 21.00
N ALA A 13 -2.15 -12.46 21.38
CA ALA A 13 -1.93 -13.81 21.89
C ALA A 13 -2.89 -14.04 23.05
N THR A 14 -4.01 -14.71 22.78
CA THR A 14 -5.04 -14.91 23.80
C THR A 14 -4.52 -16.03 24.69
N PRO A 15 -4.24 -15.78 25.98
CA PRO A 15 -3.89 -16.86 26.88
C PRO A 15 -5.11 -17.78 26.94
N LEU A 16 -4.95 -19.02 26.49
CA LEU A 16 -5.96 -20.04 26.74
C LEU A 16 -5.82 -20.34 28.23
N HIS A 17 -6.61 -19.64 29.05
CA HIS A 17 -6.56 -19.66 30.53
C HIS A 17 -6.97 -21.04 31.09
N SER A 18 -6.21 -22.08 30.77
CA SER A 18 -6.22 -23.36 31.44
C SER A 18 -4.79 -23.68 31.83
N THR A 19 -4.27 -22.97 32.82
CA THR A 19 -3.03 -23.35 33.49
C THR A 19 -3.30 -24.68 34.17
N LYS A 20 -2.99 -25.78 33.49
CA LYS A 20 -3.06 -27.12 34.04
C LYS A 20 -1.63 -27.60 34.25
N GLU A 21 -1.35 -28.06 35.46
CA GLU A 21 -0.11 -28.82 35.76
C GLU A 21 1.19 -28.06 35.45
N GLY A 22 1.21 -26.74 35.66
CA GLY A 22 2.42 -25.94 35.45
C GLY A 22 2.74 -25.60 33.99
N LYS A 23 1.82 -25.87 33.05
CA LYS A 23 1.96 -25.52 31.63
C LYS A 23 1.02 -24.38 31.24
N VAL A 24 1.52 -23.48 30.41
CA VAL A 24 0.75 -22.39 29.79
C VAL A 24 0.53 -22.70 28.33
N TYR A 25 -0.73 -22.62 27.88
CA TYR A 25 -1.11 -22.80 26.48
C TYR A 25 -1.29 -21.46 25.80
N LEU A 26 -0.75 -21.34 24.59
CA LEU A 26 -0.68 -20.11 23.83
C LEU A 26 -1.28 -20.34 22.44
N LYS A 27 -2.04 -19.33 21.97
CA LYS A 27 -2.52 -19.22 20.60
C LYS A 27 -2.17 -17.83 20.10
N ALA A 28 -1.40 -17.75 19.01
CA ALA A 28 -0.95 -16.48 18.44
C ALA A 28 -1.18 -16.48 16.92
N PRO A 29 -2.16 -15.70 16.41
CA PRO A 29 -2.35 -15.52 14.98
C PRO A 29 -1.27 -14.58 14.41
N MET A 30 -0.66 -14.93 13.28
CA MET A 30 0.50 -14.22 12.70
C MET A 30 0.56 -14.34 11.16
N ILE A 31 1.29 -13.43 10.51
CA ILE A 31 1.57 -13.48 9.07
C ILE A 31 3.07 -13.77 8.90
N LEU A 32 3.41 -14.95 8.37
CA LEU A 32 4.80 -15.37 8.14
C LEU A 32 5.08 -15.44 6.65
N ASN A 33 6.00 -14.60 6.16
CA ASN A 33 6.35 -14.52 4.74
C ASN A 33 5.12 -14.35 3.80
N GLY A 34 4.09 -13.62 4.27
CA GLY A 34 2.84 -13.44 3.54
C GLY A 34 1.81 -14.57 3.70
N VAL A 35 2.09 -15.59 4.51
CA VAL A 35 1.15 -16.69 4.78
C VAL A 35 0.49 -16.47 6.14
N CYS A 36 -0.84 -16.45 6.16
CA CYS A 36 -1.62 -16.39 7.39
C CYS A 36 -1.57 -17.73 8.12
N VAL A 37 -1.07 -17.70 9.36
CA VAL A 37 -0.94 -18.90 10.20
C VAL A 37 -1.33 -18.58 11.64
N ILE A 38 -1.78 -19.60 12.36
CA ILE A 38 -1.95 -19.56 13.81
C ILE A 38 -0.88 -20.44 14.43
N TRP A 39 -0.03 -19.85 15.27
CA TRP A 39 0.85 -20.62 16.14
C TRP A 39 0.08 -21.10 17.36
N ARG A 40 0.20 -22.39 17.66
CA ARG A 40 -0.34 -23.01 18.87
C ARG A 40 0.74 -23.79 19.58
N GLY A 41 0.83 -23.63 20.89
CA GLY A 41 1.80 -24.35 21.67
C GLY A 41 1.56 -24.28 23.15
N TRP A 42 2.45 -24.92 23.89
CA TRP A 42 2.50 -24.83 25.34
C TRP A 42 3.94 -24.63 25.81
N ILE A 43 4.08 -24.00 26.97
CA ILE A 43 5.35 -23.77 27.66
C ILE A 43 5.23 -24.27 29.09
N ASP A 44 6.21 -25.05 29.56
CA ASP A 44 6.39 -25.44 30.96
C ASP A 44 6.92 -24.25 31.76
N LEU A 45 6.22 -23.86 32.84
CA LEU A 45 6.57 -22.70 33.65
C LEU A 45 7.85 -22.90 34.49
N GLN A 46 8.26 -24.14 34.75
CA GLN A 46 9.48 -24.42 35.52
C GLN A 46 10.69 -24.54 34.62
N ARG A 47 10.55 -25.30 33.53
CA ARG A 47 11.65 -25.61 32.61
C ARG A 47 11.81 -24.57 31.51
N LEU A 48 10.80 -23.73 31.30
CA LEU A 48 10.73 -22.73 30.23
C LEU A 48 10.94 -23.34 28.83
N ASP A 49 10.66 -24.63 28.68
CA ASP A 49 10.65 -25.34 27.41
C ASP A 49 9.22 -25.62 26.98
N GLY A 50 9.04 -26.03 25.74
CA GLY A 50 7.71 -26.16 25.18
C GLY A 50 7.71 -26.77 23.80
N MET A 51 6.50 -26.95 23.27
CA MET A 51 6.28 -27.40 21.90
C MET A 51 5.19 -26.55 21.27
N GLY A 52 5.32 -26.28 19.99
CA GLY A 52 4.28 -25.63 19.21
C GLY A 52 4.31 -26.02 17.75
N CYS A 53 3.16 -25.86 17.10
CA CYS A 53 2.97 -26.06 15.67
C CYS A 53 2.34 -24.80 15.04
N LEU A 54 2.49 -24.71 13.72
CA LEU A 54 1.82 -23.71 12.91
C LEU A 54 0.65 -24.37 12.18
N GLU A 55 -0.51 -23.73 12.26
CA GLU A 55 -1.72 -24.11 11.52
C GLU A 55 -2.01 -23.03 10.47
N TYR A 56 -2.40 -23.43 9.26
CA TYR A 56 -2.82 -22.47 8.25
C TYR A 56 -4.18 -21.87 8.63
N ASP A 57 -4.31 -20.55 8.49
CA ASP A 57 -5.54 -19.81 8.79
C ASP A 57 -6.18 -19.34 7.48
N GLU A 58 -7.07 -20.18 6.92
CA GLU A 58 -7.71 -19.91 5.64
C GLU A 58 -8.67 -18.70 5.69
N GLU A 59 -9.39 -18.54 6.80
CA GLU A 59 -10.33 -17.43 6.97
C GLU A 59 -9.58 -16.10 6.98
N ARG A 60 -8.50 -16.00 7.76
CA ARG A 60 -7.67 -14.79 7.75
C ARG A 60 -6.92 -14.60 6.45
N ALA A 61 -6.45 -15.67 5.81
CA ALA A 61 -5.81 -15.57 4.50
C ALA A 61 -6.75 -14.90 3.48
N GLN A 62 -8.02 -15.31 3.43
CA GLN A 62 -8.99 -14.70 2.52
C GLN A 62 -9.24 -13.22 2.85
N HIS A 63 -9.33 -12.88 4.13
CA HIS A 63 -9.55 -11.49 4.55
C HIS A 63 -8.36 -10.59 4.23
N GLU A 64 -7.14 -11.03 4.55
CA GLU A 64 -5.90 -10.31 4.28
C GLU A 64 -5.66 -10.21 2.75
N ASP A 65 -5.99 -11.24 1.97
CA ASP A 65 -5.94 -11.19 0.50
C ASP A 65 -6.89 -10.14 -0.07
N ALA A 66 -8.13 -10.05 0.46
CA ALA A 66 -9.08 -9.04 0.04
C ALA A 66 -8.59 -7.61 0.35
N LEU A 67 -8.01 -7.41 1.54
CA LEU A 67 -7.41 -6.13 1.93
C LEU A 67 -6.20 -5.78 1.05
N ALA A 68 -5.33 -6.76 0.77
CA ALA A 68 -4.19 -6.56 -0.12
C ALA A 68 -4.65 -6.19 -1.53
N GLN A 69 -5.65 -6.89 -2.07
CA GLN A 69 -6.25 -6.57 -3.38
C GLN A 69 -6.80 -5.14 -3.42
N GLN A 70 -7.54 -4.73 -2.39
CA GLN A 70 -8.06 -3.36 -2.29
C GLN A 70 -6.93 -2.32 -2.27
N ALA A 71 -5.89 -2.54 -1.47
CA ALA A 71 -4.74 -1.66 -1.41
C ALA A 71 -4.01 -1.58 -2.76
N PHE A 72 -3.81 -2.72 -3.44
CA PHE A 72 -3.21 -2.76 -4.77
C PHE A 72 -4.06 -2.04 -5.82
N GLU A 73 -5.37 -2.28 -5.84
CA GLU A 73 -6.29 -1.61 -6.76
C GLU A 73 -6.35 -0.11 -6.51
N GLU A 74 -6.33 0.32 -5.27
CA GLU A 74 -6.31 1.74 -4.92
C GLU A 74 -5.03 2.42 -5.41
N VAL A 75 -3.87 1.82 -5.15
CA VAL A 75 -2.59 2.34 -5.65
C VAL A 75 -2.59 2.37 -7.18
N ARG A 76 -3.03 1.29 -7.84
CA ARG A 76 -3.11 1.21 -9.30
C ARG A 76 -4.03 2.28 -9.89
N ARG A 77 -5.19 2.51 -9.26
CA ARG A 77 -6.14 3.56 -9.64
C ARG A 77 -5.49 4.94 -9.53
N ARG A 78 -4.86 5.25 -8.39
CA ARG A 78 -4.19 6.55 -8.16
C ARG A 78 -3.09 6.81 -9.19
N THR A 79 -2.28 5.80 -9.51
CA THR A 79 -1.24 5.92 -10.55
C THR A 79 -1.87 6.22 -11.91
N ARG A 80 -2.92 5.48 -12.30
CA ARG A 80 -3.61 5.69 -13.58
C ARG A 80 -4.26 7.07 -13.69
N GLU A 81 -4.96 7.52 -12.64
CA GLU A 81 -5.59 8.85 -12.61
C GLU A 81 -4.55 9.97 -12.75
N PHE A 82 -3.37 9.79 -12.18
CA PHE A 82 -2.28 10.76 -12.31
C PHE A 82 -1.75 10.83 -13.74
N GLU A 83 -1.48 9.67 -14.36
CA GLU A 83 -1.02 9.59 -15.75
C GLU A 83 -2.05 10.17 -16.74
N GLU A 84 -3.34 9.95 -16.49
CA GLU A 84 -4.43 10.45 -17.32
C GLU A 84 -4.56 11.98 -17.22
N ARG A 85 -4.44 12.54 -16.01
CA ARG A 85 -4.42 14.01 -15.83
C ARG A 85 -3.22 14.66 -16.47
N GLU A 86 -2.04 14.08 -16.34
CA GLU A 86 -0.82 14.53 -17.01
C GLU A 86 -1.00 14.56 -18.54
N ARG A 87 -1.60 13.49 -19.11
CA ARG A 87 -1.88 13.42 -20.55
C ARG A 87 -2.90 14.47 -20.97
N ALA A 88 -4.04 14.58 -20.27
CA ALA A 88 -5.08 15.55 -20.57
C ALA A 88 -4.56 16.99 -20.48
N HIS A 89 -3.73 17.30 -19.48
CA HIS A 89 -3.11 18.62 -19.33
C HIS A 89 -2.15 18.93 -20.49
N ARG A 90 -1.39 17.95 -20.97
CA ARG A 90 -0.53 18.12 -22.15
C ARG A 90 -1.36 18.38 -23.41
N GLU A 91 -2.41 17.61 -23.62
CA GLU A 91 -3.31 17.75 -24.77
C GLU A 91 -4.02 19.10 -24.78
N ASP A 92 -4.47 19.62 -23.63
CA ASP A 92 -5.07 20.96 -23.51
C ASP A 92 -4.07 22.08 -23.82
N LEU A 93 -2.84 21.97 -23.33
CA LEU A 93 -1.76 22.93 -23.66
C LEU A 93 -1.40 22.90 -25.15
N GLU A 94 -1.44 21.74 -25.79
CA GLU A 94 -1.22 21.59 -27.23
C GLU A 94 -2.41 22.13 -28.05
N ALA A 95 -3.64 21.92 -27.59
CA ALA A 95 -4.84 22.47 -28.21
C ALA A 95 -4.90 24.00 -28.14
N ARG A 96 -4.57 24.61 -26.99
CA ARG A 96 -4.47 26.08 -26.86
C ARG A 96 -3.36 26.65 -27.74
N ARG A 97 -2.23 25.96 -27.89
CA ARG A 97 -1.16 26.39 -28.82
C ARG A 97 -1.57 26.34 -30.29
N GLN A 98 -2.45 25.43 -30.68
CA GLN A 98 -2.97 25.36 -32.05
C GLN A 98 -4.09 26.37 -32.32
N GLN A 99 -4.74 26.91 -31.27
CA GLN A 99 -5.81 27.91 -31.38
C GLN A 99 -5.32 29.37 -31.42
N ASP A 100 -4.03 29.64 -31.21
CA ASP A 100 -3.43 30.95 -31.44
C ASP A 100 -2.80 31.03 -32.86
N PRO A 101 -3.52 31.47 -33.90
CA PRO A 101 -2.87 32.03 -35.08
C PRO A 101 -2.28 33.39 -34.69
N SER A 102 -0.96 33.54 -34.74
CA SER A 102 -0.29 34.82 -34.47
C SER A 102 -0.97 35.98 -35.20
N PRO A 103 -1.37 37.08 -34.53
CA PRO A 103 -1.57 38.34 -35.22
C PRO A 103 -0.19 38.82 -35.64
N GLY A 104 0.04 38.85 -36.96
CA GLY A 104 1.31 39.21 -37.57
C GLY A 104 1.95 40.44 -36.94
N SER A 105 3.14 40.26 -36.38
CA SER A 105 4.03 41.34 -36.00
C SER A 105 4.56 42.01 -37.28
N ASN A 106 3.83 43.02 -37.76
CA ASN A 106 4.34 44.03 -38.70
C ASN A 106 4.19 45.42 -38.07
N MET A 107 5.06 45.73 -37.11
CA MET A 107 5.28 47.09 -36.61
C MET A 107 6.73 47.44 -36.92
N GLY A 108 6.96 47.94 -38.12
CA GLY A 108 8.29 48.24 -38.63
C GLY A 108 8.25 49.07 -39.91
N ASN A 109 7.47 50.15 -39.94
CA ASN A 109 7.71 51.23 -40.89
C ASN A 109 7.35 52.56 -40.23
N ALA A 110 8.32 53.15 -39.54
CA ALA A 110 8.22 54.52 -39.05
C ALA A 110 8.60 55.45 -40.21
N ASP A 111 7.60 56.13 -40.74
CA ASP A 111 7.70 57.12 -41.80
C ASP A 111 8.70 58.24 -41.45
N ASP A 112 9.60 58.46 -42.41
CA ASP A 112 10.59 59.52 -42.48
C ASP A 112 9.91 60.85 -42.82
N HIS A 113 9.57 61.65 -41.80
CA HIS A 113 9.13 63.04 -41.97
C HIS A 113 9.99 64.00 -41.14
N LYS A 114 11.16 64.32 -41.71
CA LYS A 114 11.64 65.69 -41.98
C LYS A 114 11.20 66.78 -40.97
N MET A 115 12.06 67.07 -39.99
CA MET A 115 12.08 68.37 -39.30
C MET A 115 13.13 69.26 -39.95
N ARG A 116 12.68 70.39 -40.49
CA ARG A 116 13.45 71.63 -40.66
C ARG A 116 12.92 72.62 -39.63
#